data_AF-A0A976P692-F1
#
_entry.id   AF-A0A976P692-F1
#
_cell.length_a   1.000
_cell.length_b   1.000
_cell.length_c   1.000
_cell.angle_alpha   90.00
_cell.angle_beta   90.00
_cell.angle_gamma   90.00
#
_symmetry.space_group_name_H-M   'P 1'
#
loop_
_entity.id
_entity.type
_entity.pdbx_description
1 polymer ?
#
loop_
_entity_poly.entity_id
_entity_poly.type
_entity_poly.pdbx_seq_one_letter_code
_entity_poly.pdbx_strand_id
1 'polypeptide(L)'
;MGKPAKDVKLAADRISDLAQQVQNTIFANPITAPQAENLLQAQENVLQEFETFSHHWFARRHTATKTALQAAQDIARNGGRDPSVMVKKMSDWQQHSMERIVEDFQEWLDLCARCAGHVASAEVETNQEILEESAKGGTKAARSKHTTPV
;
A
#
# COMPACT_ATOMS: atom_id res chain seq x y z
N MET A 1 -25.16 -16.49 27.46
CA MET A 1 -24.83 -16.58 26.02
C MET A 1 -25.43 -15.35 25.32
N GLY A 2 -24.62 -14.37 24.88
CA GLY A 2 -25.18 -13.14 24.26
C GLY A 2 -24.15 -12.16 23.68
N LYS A 3 -22.88 -12.55 23.60
CA LYS A 3 -21.77 -11.74 23.10
C LYS A 3 -21.67 -11.66 21.55
N PRO A 4 -21.82 -12.75 20.77
CA PRO A 4 -21.49 -12.73 19.34
C PRO A 4 -22.43 -11.88 18.48
N ALA A 5 -23.71 -11.77 18.85
CA ALA A 5 -24.68 -10.98 18.09
C ALA A 5 -24.46 -9.46 18.20
N LYS A 6 -23.90 -8.98 19.32
CA LYS A 6 -23.61 -7.55 19.52
C LYS A 6 -22.39 -7.12 18.72
N ASP A 7 -21.37 -7.98 18.65
CA ASP A 7 -20.13 -7.69 17.96
C ASP A 7 -20.32 -7.66 16.43
N VAL A 8 -21.17 -8.55 15.88
CA VAL A 8 -21.54 -8.55 14.46
C VAL A 8 -22.34 -7.31 14.08
N LYS A 9 -23.27 -6.88 14.93
CA LYS A 9 -24.06 -5.65 14.69
C LYS A 9 -23.17 -4.41 14.72
N LEU A 10 -22.25 -4.32 15.69
CA LEU A 10 -21.32 -3.21 15.79
C LEU A 10 -20.38 -3.11 14.57
N ALA A 11 -19.96 -4.25 14.02
CA ALA A 11 -19.16 -4.29 12.80
C ALA A 11 -19.97 -3.83 11.58
N ALA A 12 -21.21 -4.29 11.44
CA ALA A 12 -22.10 -3.90 10.35
C ALA A 12 -22.44 -2.39 10.39
N ASP A 13 -22.72 -1.85 11.57
CA ASP A 13 -23.03 -0.43 11.77
C ASP A 13 -21.82 0.44 11.35
N ARG A 14 -20.59 0.05 11.73
CA ARG A 14 -19.37 0.77 11.32
C ARG A 14 -19.09 0.72 9.82
N ILE A 15 -19.38 -0.41 9.17
CA ILE A 15 -19.24 -0.54 7.71
C ILE A 15 -20.27 0.35 7.01
N SER A 16 -21.50 0.39 7.52
CA SER A 16 -22.57 1.24 6.99
C SER A 16 -22.25 2.73 7.14
N ASP A 17 -21.74 3.14 8.30
CA ASP A 17 -21.33 4.53 8.56
C ASP A 17 -20.20 4.96 7.63
N LEU A 18 -19.20 4.09 7.42
CA LEU A 18 -18.11 4.34 6.48
C LEU A 18 -18.63 4.45 5.04
N ALA A 19 -19.52 3.56 4.62
CA ALA A 19 -20.11 3.60 3.28
C ALA A 19 -20.91 4.89 3.05
N GLN A 20 -21.70 5.32 4.03
CA GLN A 20 -22.48 6.55 3.96
C GLN A 20 -21.57 7.79 3.90
N GLN A 21 -20.48 7.79 4.68
CA GLN A 21 -19.49 8.85 4.66
C GLN A 21 -18.80 8.96 3.30
N VAL A 22 -18.32 7.84 2.75
CA VAL A 22 -17.70 7.77 1.42
C VAL A 22 -18.68 8.23 0.33
N GLN A 23 -19.93 7.78 0.40
CA GLN A 23 -20.95 8.16 -0.57
C GLN A 23 -21.27 9.66 -0.52
N ASN A 24 -21.40 10.24 0.68
CA ASN A 24 -21.65 11.67 0.83
C ASN A 24 -20.46 12.52 0.35
N THR A 25 -19.22 12.05 0.52
CA THR A 25 -18.02 12.76 0.05
C THR A 25 -17.86 12.68 -1.47
N ILE A 26 -18.14 11.53 -2.08
CA ILE A 26 -17.98 11.31 -3.53
C ILE A 26 -19.09 12.03 -4.32
N PHE A 27 -20.35 11.92 -3.90
CA PHE A 27 -21.50 12.36 -4.69
C PHE A 27 -21.95 13.81 -4.44
N ALA A 28 -21.50 14.47 -3.36
CA ALA A 28 -21.96 15.82 -3.03
C ALA A 28 -21.18 16.96 -3.72
N ASN A 29 -20.10 16.67 -4.44
CA ASN A 29 -19.25 17.72 -5.00
C ASN A 29 -18.97 17.47 -6.51
N PRO A 30 -19.66 18.16 -7.44
CA PRO A 30 -19.49 17.97 -8.89
C PRO A 30 -18.09 18.29 -9.44
N ILE A 31 -17.17 18.75 -8.58
CA ILE A 31 -15.73 18.96 -8.86
C ILE A 31 -14.91 17.65 -8.68
N THR A 32 -15.48 16.58 -8.12
CA THR A 32 -14.75 15.32 -7.80
C THR A 32 -14.54 14.39 -8.99
N ALA A 33 -15.27 14.55 -10.10
CA ALA A 33 -15.19 13.59 -11.21
C ALA A 33 -13.84 13.58 -11.95
N PRO A 34 -13.19 14.73 -12.27
CA PRO A 34 -11.83 14.74 -12.82
C PRO A 34 -10.77 14.30 -11.80
N GLN A 35 -10.95 14.68 -10.53
CA GLN A 35 -10.06 14.29 -9.42
C GLN A 35 -10.12 12.78 -9.12
N ALA A 36 -11.22 12.12 -9.48
CA ALA A 36 -11.38 10.68 -9.31
C ALA A 36 -10.41 9.89 -10.19
N GLU A 37 -10.05 10.38 -11.39
CA GLU A 37 -9.11 9.67 -12.27
C GLU A 37 -7.70 9.65 -11.67
N ASN A 38 -7.18 10.79 -11.24
CA ASN A 38 -5.87 10.88 -10.58
C ASN A 38 -5.83 10.06 -9.28
N LEU A 39 -6.92 10.08 -8.50
CA LEU A 39 -7.03 9.27 -7.29
C LEU A 39 -7.08 7.77 -7.58
N LEU A 40 -7.87 7.34 -8.57
CA LEU A 40 -7.97 5.94 -8.97
C LEU A 40 -6.64 5.43 -9.56
N GLN A 41 -5.95 6.26 -10.33
CA GLN A 41 -4.62 5.94 -10.85
C GLN A 41 -3.59 5.81 -9.71
N ALA A 42 -3.63 6.68 -8.71
CA ALA A 42 -2.78 6.56 -7.53
C ALA A 42 -3.09 5.28 -6.73
N GLN A 43 -4.37 4.92 -6.59
CA GLN A 43 -4.77 3.66 -5.98
C GLN A 43 -4.23 2.45 -6.75
N GLU A 44 -4.33 2.46 -8.09
CA GLU A 44 -3.79 1.40 -8.95
C GLU A 44 -2.27 1.28 -8.78
N ASN A 45 -1.54 2.40 -8.78
CA ASN A 45 -0.09 2.40 -8.56
C ASN A 45 0.25 1.81 -7.18
N VAL A 46 -0.47 2.19 -6.13
CA VAL A 46 -0.29 1.62 -4.78
C VAL A 46 -0.51 0.10 -4.79
N LEU A 47 -1.56 -0.39 -5.47
CA LEU A 47 -1.84 -1.82 -5.58
C LEU A 47 -0.70 -2.57 -6.28
N GLN A 48 -0.15 -2.00 -7.35
CA GLN A 48 1.00 -2.58 -8.07
C GLN A 48 2.26 -2.64 -7.21
N GLU A 49 2.52 -1.61 -6.39
CA GLU A 49 3.64 -1.63 -5.43
C GLU A 49 3.46 -2.74 -4.38
N PHE A 50 2.23 -2.93 -3.87
CA PHE A 50 1.91 -4.00 -2.94
C PHE A 50 2.04 -5.40 -3.57
N GLU A 51 1.60 -5.58 -4.81
CA GLU A 51 1.75 -6.84 -5.55
C GLU A 51 3.24 -7.19 -5.71
N THR A 52 4.04 -6.23 -6.16
CA THR A 52 5.49 -6.39 -6.33
C THR A 52 6.17 -6.77 -5.01
N PHE A 53 5.91 -6.01 -3.95
CA PHE A 53 6.42 -6.31 -2.61
C PHE A 53 6.04 -7.71 -2.15
N SER A 54 4.78 -8.10 -2.34
CA SER A 54 4.26 -9.40 -1.91
C SER A 54 4.99 -10.54 -2.62
N HIS A 55 5.23 -10.42 -3.93
CA HIS A 55 6.00 -11.39 -4.69
C HIS A 55 7.42 -11.59 -4.13
N HIS A 56 8.14 -10.50 -3.86
CA HIS A 56 9.49 -10.57 -3.30
C HIS A 56 9.51 -11.15 -1.88
N TRP A 57 8.59 -10.70 -1.02
CA TRP A 57 8.42 -11.22 0.33
C TRP A 57 8.19 -12.75 0.33
N PHE A 58 7.27 -13.24 -0.51
CA PHE A 58 7.02 -14.67 -0.64
C PHE A 58 8.25 -15.44 -1.14
N ALA A 59 8.98 -14.90 -2.12
CA ALA A 59 10.21 -15.52 -2.61
C ALA A 59 11.27 -15.67 -1.51
N ARG A 60 11.47 -14.63 -0.68
CA ARG A 60 12.40 -14.69 0.46
C ARG A 60 11.92 -15.66 1.55
N ARG A 61 10.62 -15.72 1.84
CA ARG A 61 10.05 -16.69 2.82
C ARG A 61 10.17 -18.13 2.35
N HIS A 62 9.94 -18.41 1.07
CA HIS A 62 10.18 -19.74 0.51
C HIS A 62 11.66 -20.14 0.62
N THR A 63 12.57 -19.21 0.33
CA THR A 63 14.01 -19.45 0.45
C THR A 63 14.42 -19.72 1.90
N ALA A 64 13.92 -18.93 2.85
CA ALA A 64 14.18 -19.13 4.28
C ALA A 64 13.71 -20.51 4.76
N THR A 65 12.49 -20.93 4.38
CA THR A 65 11.95 -22.23 4.76
C THR A 65 12.72 -23.40 4.14
N LYS A 66 13.08 -23.30 2.85
CA LYS A 66 13.88 -24.34 2.17
C LYS A 66 15.26 -24.50 2.80
N THR A 67 15.94 -23.40 3.08
CA THR A 67 17.28 -23.42 3.69
C THR A 67 17.25 -23.91 5.15
N ALA A 68 16.21 -23.57 5.91
CA ALA A 68 15.99 -24.13 7.24
C ALA A 68 15.84 -25.66 7.19
N LEU A 69 15.03 -26.16 6.26
CA LEU A 69 14.82 -27.60 6.08
C LEU A 69 16.12 -28.31 5.68
N GLN A 70 16.91 -27.72 4.77
CA GLN A 70 18.22 -28.26 4.37
C GLN A 70 19.18 -28.32 5.56
N ALA A 71 19.27 -27.25 6.35
CA ALA A 71 20.13 -27.23 7.55
C ALA A 71 19.71 -28.32 8.55
N ALA A 72 18.41 -28.47 8.81
CA ALA A 72 17.89 -29.51 9.69
C ALA A 72 18.22 -30.93 9.20
N GLN A 73 18.09 -31.19 7.89
CA GLN A 73 18.44 -32.48 7.29
C GLN A 73 19.94 -32.77 7.37
N ASP A 74 20.80 -31.77 7.13
CA ASP A 74 22.25 -31.91 7.25
C ASP A 74 22.67 -32.22 8.69
N ILE A 75 22.08 -31.53 9.66
CA ILE A 75 22.31 -31.77 11.09
C ILE A 75 21.86 -33.18 11.48
N ALA A 76 20.69 -33.62 11.05
CA ALA A 76 20.20 -34.96 11.35
C ALA A 76 21.10 -36.07 10.77
N ARG A 77 21.69 -35.84 9.59
CA ARG A 77 22.57 -36.83 8.93
C ARG A 77 23.98 -36.85 9.49
N ASN A 78 24.54 -35.69 9.83
CA ASN A 78 25.97 -35.52 10.11
C ASN A 78 26.30 -35.06 11.54
N GLY A 79 25.35 -34.43 12.24
CA GLY A 79 25.57 -33.79 13.55
C GLY A 79 25.90 -34.76 14.68
N GLY A 80 25.46 -36.02 14.60
CA GLY A 80 25.86 -37.06 15.56
C GLY A 80 27.30 -37.56 15.39
N ARG A 81 27.92 -37.33 14.22
CA ARG A 81 29.33 -37.69 13.94
C ARG A 81 30.28 -36.54 14.19
N ASP A 82 29.83 -35.31 13.95
CA ASP A 82 30.62 -34.10 14.14
C ASP A 82 29.73 -32.97 14.72
N PRO A 83 29.84 -32.70 16.03
CA PRO A 83 29.10 -31.61 16.68
C PRO A 83 29.41 -30.23 16.09
N SER A 84 30.59 -30.02 15.47
CA SER A 84 30.94 -28.75 14.85
C SER A 84 30.09 -28.46 13.61
N VAL A 85 29.61 -29.50 12.90
CA VAL A 85 28.68 -29.38 11.77
C VAL A 85 27.35 -28.80 12.24
N MET A 86 26.87 -29.19 13.43
CA MET A 86 25.64 -28.63 13.99
C MET A 86 25.76 -27.13 14.24
N VAL A 87 26.83 -26.72 14.93
CA VAL A 87 27.08 -25.32 15.28
C VAL A 87 27.21 -24.48 14.00
N LYS A 88 28.01 -24.96 13.03
CA LYS A 88 28.23 -24.25 11.78
C LYS A 88 26.94 -24.10 10.97
N LYS A 89 26.20 -25.19 10.73
CA LYS A 89 24.97 -25.13 9.92
C LYS A 89 23.88 -24.27 10.55
N MET A 90 23.76 -24.28 11.88
CA MET A 90 22.84 -23.41 12.58
C MET A 90 23.27 -21.93 12.47
N SER A 91 24.55 -21.64 12.66
CA SER A 91 25.10 -20.28 12.53
C SER A 91 24.92 -19.72 11.12
N ASP A 92 25.25 -20.50 10.09
CA ASP A 92 25.09 -20.12 8.69
C ASP A 92 23.61 -19.82 8.37
N TRP A 93 22.70 -20.68 8.84
CA TRP A 93 21.27 -20.48 8.65
C TRP A 93 20.75 -19.22 9.37
N GLN A 94 21.21 -18.97 10.60
CA GLN A 94 20.83 -17.78 11.37
C GLN A 94 21.31 -16.50 10.71
N GLN A 95 22.58 -16.44 10.26
CA GLN A 95 23.13 -15.29 9.57
C GLN A 95 22.31 -14.93 8.33
N HIS A 96 22.11 -15.90 7.42
CA HIS A 96 21.32 -15.65 6.22
C HIS A 96 19.85 -15.31 6.53
N SER A 97 19.32 -15.76 7.67
CA SER A 97 17.97 -15.39 8.08
C SER A 97 17.89 -13.93 8.52
N MET A 98 18.93 -13.42 9.19
CA MET A 98 19.02 -12.00 9.53
C MET A 98 19.17 -11.12 8.30
N GLU A 99 19.99 -11.51 7.33
CA GLU A 99 20.12 -10.80 6.04
C GLU A 99 18.76 -10.63 5.35
N ARG A 100 18.00 -11.72 5.23
CA ARG A 100 16.65 -11.68 4.64
C ARG A 100 15.67 -10.80 5.41
N ILE A 101 15.74 -10.79 6.75
CA ILE A 101 14.90 -9.93 7.59
C ILE A 101 15.24 -8.45 7.37
N VAL A 102 16.52 -8.11 7.24
CA VAL A 102 16.94 -6.73 6.94
C VAL A 102 16.42 -6.32 5.56
N GLU A 103 16.56 -7.17 4.54
CA GLU A 103 16.00 -6.93 3.21
C GLU A 103 14.48 -6.71 3.27
N ASP A 104 13.77 -7.49 4.08
CA ASP A 104 12.34 -7.33 4.27
C ASP A 104 11.96 -5.96 4.83
N PHE A 105 12.70 -5.49 5.85
CA PHE A 105 12.46 -4.17 6.45
C PHE A 105 12.77 -3.04 5.48
N GLN A 106 13.86 -3.15 4.72
CA GLN A 106 14.23 -2.17 3.72
C GLN A 106 13.14 -2.05 2.65
N GLU A 107 12.73 -3.19 2.09
CA GLU A 107 11.72 -3.18 1.03
C GLU A 107 10.34 -2.72 1.54
N TRP A 108 9.99 -3.03 2.80
CA TRP A 108 8.79 -2.50 3.43
C TRP A 108 8.82 -0.97 3.55
N LEU A 109 9.95 -0.40 3.96
CA LEU A 109 10.12 1.05 4.03
C LEU A 109 10.04 1.69 2.63
N ASP A 110 10.67 1.07 1.63
CA ASP A 110 10.62 1.53 0.25
C ASP A 110 9.19 1.45 -0.33
N LEU A 111 8.42 0.42 0.02
CA LEU A 111 6.99 0.33 -0.32
C LEU A 111 6.22 1.50 0.30
N CYS A 112 6.39 1.76 1.60
CA CYS A 112 5.72 2.88 2.27
C CYS A 112 6.06 4.22 1.61
N ALA A 113 7.35 4.45 1.29
CA ALA A 113 7.80 5.67 0.65
C ALA A 113 7.21 5.85 -0.76
N ARG A 114 7.18 4.78 -1.58
CA ARG A 114 6.60 4.82 -2.93
C ARG A 114 5.09 5.05 -2.89
N CYS A 115 4.37 4.35 -2.01
CA CYS A 115 2.93 4.58 -1.81
C CYS A 115 2.63 6.03 -1.40
N ALA A 116 3.39 6.58 -0.46
CA ALA A 116 3.25 7.99 -0.07
C ALA A 116 3.55 8.94 -1.24
N GLY A 117 4.56 8.62 -2.07
CA GLY A 117 4.88 9.39 -3.28
C GLY A 117 3.75 9.38 -4.31
N HIS A 118 3.11 8.24 -4.56
CA HIS A 118 1.97 8.13 -5.48
C HIS A 118 0.78 8.99 -5.02
N VAL A 119 0.46 8.95 -3.73
CA VAL A 119 -0.63 9.77 -3.15
C VAL A 119 -0.30 11.25 -3.22
N ALA A 120 0.90 11.66 -2.80
CA ALA A 120 1.30 13.07 -2.81
C ALA A 120 1.34 13.65 -4.23
N SER A 121 1.77 12.86 -5.21
CA SER A 121 1.79 13.29 -6.62
C SER A 121 0.38 13.53 -7.15
N ALA A 122 -0.56 12.62 -6.86
CA ALA A 122 -1.95 12.78 -7.27
C ALA A 122 -2.63 14.00 -6.61
N GLU A 123 -2.28 14.33 -5.35
CA GLU A 123 -2.76 15.56 -4.71
C GLU A 123 -2.22 16.82 -5.40
N VAL A 124 -0.94 16.83 -5.80
CA VAL A 124 -0.33 17.97 -6.51
C VAL A 124 -0.96 18.15 -7.90
N GLU A 125 -1.09 17.08 -8.66
CA GLU A 125 -1.71 17.08 -10.00
C GLU A 125 -3.16 17.58 -9.92
N THR A 126 -3.93 17.06 -8.96
CA THR A 126 -5.29 17.51 -8.68
C THR A 126 -5.35 19.00 -8.35
N ASN A 127 -4.45 19.50 -7.49
CA ASN A 127 -4.42 20.93 -7.14
C ASN A 127 -4.05 21.81 -8.33
N GLN A 128 -3.16 21.35 -9.20
CA GLN A 128 -2.79 22.07 -10.42
C GLN A 128 -3.96 22.16 -11.40
N GLU A 129 -4.68 21.08 -11.62
CA GLU A 129 -5.86 21.06 -12.49
C GLU A 129 -6.95 22.04 -12.01
N ILE A 130 -7.23 22.08 -10.70
CA ILE A 130 -8.18 23.03 -10.08
C ILE A 130 -7.75 24.49 -10.33
N LEU A 131 -6.46 24.78 -10.15
CA LEU A 131 -5.92 26.12 -10.37
C LEU A 131 -6.04 26.55 -11.83
N GLU A 132 -5.74 25.66 -12.76
CA GLU A 132 -5.87 25.90 -14.20
C GLU A 132 -7.33 26.10 -14.62
N GLU A 133 -8.25 25.30 -14.10
CA GLU A 133 -9.69 25.46 -14.37
C GLU A 133 -10.23 26.78 -13.80
N SER A 134 -9.81 27.15 -12.59
CA SER A 134 -10.16 28.42 -11.95
C SER A 134 -9.65 29.63 -12.74
N ALA A 135 -8.43 29.56 -13.29
CA ALA A 135 -7.88 30.60 -14.17
C ALA A 135 -8.66 30.73 -15.49
N LYS A 136 -9.10 29.60 -16.07
CA LYS A 136 -9.95 29.55 -17.27
C LYS A 136 -11.38 30.05 -16.99
N GLY A 137 -11.90 29.89 -15.77
CA GLY A 137 -13.20 30.40 -15.33
C GLY A 137 -13.21 31.93 -15.10
N GLY A 138 -12.16 32.48 -14.50
CA GLY A 138 -12.02 33.91 -14.25
C GLY A 138 -11.97 34.76 -15.53
N THR A 139 -11.43 34.21 -16.63
CA THR A 139 -11.39 34.87 -17.93
C THR A 139 -12.74 34.86 -18.67
N LYS A 140 -13.62 33.89 -18.41
CA LYS A 140 -15.00 33.89 -18.94
C LYS A 140 -15.89 34.94 -18.26
N ALA A 141 -15.73 35.16 -16.95
CA ALA A 141 -16.50 36.16 -16.21
C ALA A 141 -16.16 37.61 -16.63
N ALA A 142 -14.90 37.87 -17.02
CA ALA A 142 -14.49 39.18 -17.54
C ALA A 142 -15.04 39.49 -18.94
N ARG A 143 -15.27 38.47 -19.79
CA ARG A 143 -15.84 38.65 -21.14
C ARG A 143 -17.35 38.88 -21.17
N SER A 144 -18.08 38.48 -20.12
CA SER A 144 -19.53 38.68 -20.04
C SER A 144 -19.95 40.10 -19.62
N LYS A 145 -19.03 40.94 -19.12
CA LYS A 145 -19.35 42.30 -18.66
C LYS A 145 -19.19 43.40 -19.72
N HIS A 146 -18.88 43.06 -20.98
CA HIS A 146 -18.54 44.05 -22.01
C HIS A 146 -19.48 44.08 -23.23
N THR A 147 -20.76 43.75 -23.06
CA THR A 147 -21.77 43.97 -24.11
C THR A 147 -23.10 44.43 -23.52
N THR A 148 -23.20 45.73 -23.32
CA THR A 148 -24.49 46.43 -23.40
C THR A 148 -24.21 47.83 -23.95
N PRO A 149 -24.51 48.11 -25.23
CA PRO A 149 -24.68 49.48 -25.67
C PRO A 149 -26.17 49.87 -25.59
N VAL A 150 -26.37 51.13 -25.20
CA VAL A 150 -27.62 51.89 -25.15
C VAL A 150 -28.20 52.08 -26.56
#